data_AF-A0A948Y9L6-F1
#
_entry.id   AF-A0A948Y9L6-F1
#
_cell.length_a   1.000
_cell.length_b   1.000
_cell.length_c   1.000
_cell.angle_alpha   90.00
_cell.angle_beta   90.00
_cell.angle_gamma   90.00
#
_symmetry.space_group_name_H-M   'P 1'
#
loop_
_entity.id
_entity.type
_entity.pdbx_description
1 polymer ?
#
loop_
_entity_poly.entity_id
_entity_poly.type
_entity_poly.pdbx_seq_one_letter_code
_entity_poly.pdbx_strand_id
1 'polypeptide(L)' 'MLKVHSIETFGTHEGPGIRLVIFLQGCNFRCLYCQNPDTQSVEGGKETETQKILDLLEKQKPYFKDKGGLTVSGGEP' A
#
# COMPACT_ATOMS: atom_id res chain seq x y z
N MET A 1 -8.44 12.51 -0.97
CA MET A 1 -7.06 12.13 -1.34
C MET A 1 -6.48 11.30 -0.22
N LEU A 2 -5.66 10.30 -0.54
CA LEU A 2 -4.95 9.46 0.42
C LEU A 2 -3.50 9.94 0.56
N LYS A 3 -2.93 9.88 1.76
CA LYS A 3 -1.49 10.07 1.96
C LYS A 3 -0.80 8.71 1.81
N VAL A 4 -0.13 8.52 0.68
CA VAL A 4 0.53 7.26 0.35
C VAL A 4 2.03 7.40 0.61
N HIS A 5 2.58 6.53 1.46
CA HIS A 5 4.02 6.44 1.66
C HIS A 5 4.70 5.88 0.41
N SER A 6 4.26 4.69 -0.01
CA SER A 6 4.81 4.00 -1.18
C SER A 6 3.78 3.11 -1.85
N ILE A 7 4.04 2.80 -3.11
CA ILE A 7 3.27 1.84 -3.91
C ILE A 7 4.25 0.77 -4.37
N GLU A 8 3.96 -0.48 -4.04
CA GLU A 8 4.72 -1.62 -4.52
C GLU A 8 3.89 -2.37 -5.57
N THR A 9 4.48 -2.53 -6.75
CA THR A 9 3.90 -3.30 -7.83
C THR A 9 4.48 -4.70 -7.80
N PHE A 10 3.65 -5.73 -8.00
CA PHE A 10 4.09 -7.14 -7.97
C PHE A 10 4.55 -7.65 -6.59
N GLY A 11 3.94 -7.16 -5.50
CA GLY A 11 4.17 -7.72 -4.17
C GLY A 11 3.74 -9.20 -4.11
N THR A 12 4.55 -10.03 -3.47
CA THR A 12 4.31 -11.48 -3.34
C THR A 12 4.28 -11.97 -1.89
N HIS A 13 4.51 -11.08 -0.93
CA HIS A 13 4.56 -11.40 0.50
C HIS A 13 3.41 -10.79 1.31
N GLU A 14 2.64 -9.87 0.70
CA GLU A 14 1.61 -9.05 1.35
C GLU A 14 0.20 -9.63 1.17
N GLY A 15 0.12 -10.94 0.91
CA GLY A 15 -1.11 -11.70 0.75
C GLY A 15 -1.02 -12.74 -0.36
N PRO A 16 -2.13 -13.43 -0.67
CA PRO A 16 -2.15 -14.42 -1.74
C PRO A 16 -1.89 -13.81 -3.12
N GLY A 17 -1.16 -14.55 -3.97
CA GLY A 17 -0.92 -14.19 -5.37
C GLY A 17 -0.02 -12.97 -5.57
N ILE A 18 -0.04 -12.40 -6.77
CA ILE A 18 0.64 -11.14 -7.11
C ILE A 18 -0.25 -9.98 -6.70
N ARG A 19 0.31 -8.98 -6.02
CA ARG A 19 -0.46 -7.87 -5.47
C ARG A 19 0.08 -6.51 -5.87
N LEU A 20 -0.83 -5.56 -6.07
CA LEU A 20 -0.53 -4.15 -5.91
C LEU A 20 -0.62 -3.85 -4.41
N VAL A 21 0.45 -3.36 -3.80
CA VAL A 21 0.45 -3.00 -2.38
C VAL A 21 0.53 -1.48 -2.26
N ILE A 22 -0.40 -0.90 -1.51
CA ILE A 22 -0.41 0.52 -1.18
C ILE A 22 -0.05 0.65 0.29
N PHE A 23 1.11 1.23 0.59
CA PHE A 23 1.51 1.56 1.95
C PHE A 23 1.06 2.99 2.27
N LEU A 24 0.09 3.14 3.18
CA LEU A 24 -0.39 4.44 3.64
C LEU A 24 0.55 5.06 4.67
N GLN A 25 0.59 6.39 4.69
CA GLN A 25 1.34 7.18 5.67
C GLN A 25 0.49 7.41 6.93
N GLY A 26 1.09 7.21 8.10
CA GLY A 26 0.49 7.45 9.41
C GLY A 26 0.22 6.15 10.16
N CYS A 27 0.69 6.04 11.40
CA CYS A 27 0.36 4.95 12.33
C CYS A 27 0.22 5.50 13.74
N ASN A 28 -0.84 5.14 14.46
CA ASN A 28 -1.00 5.53 15.86
C ASN A 28 -0.21 4.65 16.84
N PHE A 29 0.36 3.54 16.35
CA PHE A 29 1.20 2.68 17.17
C PHE A 29 2.67 3.08 17.14
N ARG A 30 3.40 2.69 18.19
CA ARG A 30 4.84 2.90 18.36
C ARG A 30 5.50 1.57 18.69
N CYS A 31 5.27 0.58 17.82
CA CYS A 31 5.77 -0.78 17.99
C CYS A 31 7.29 -0.77 18.09
N LEU A 32 7.85 -1.48 19.08
CA LEU A 32 9.30 -1.55 19.33
C LEU A 32 10.10 -2.14 18.15
N TYR A 33 9.44 -2.95 17.32
CA TYR A 33 10.00 -3.63 16.15
C TYR A 33 9.23 -3.27 14.87
N CYS A 34 8.77 -2.02 14.76
CA CYS A 34 8.14 -1.54 13.54
C CYS A 34 9.10 -1.65 12.35
N GLN A 35 8.69 -2.37 11.31
CA GLN A 35 9.51 -2.56 10.11
C GLN A 35 9.61 -1.27 9.27
N ASN A 36 8.60 -0.39 9.37
CA ASN A 36 8.50 0.86 8.62
C ASN A 36 8.29 2.06 9.57
N PRO A 37 9.28 2.41 10.42
CA PRO A 37 9.12 3.47 11.41
C PRO A 37 8.88 4.85 10.80
N ASP A 38 9.32 5.07 9.56
CA ASP A 38 9.06 6.24 8.73
C ASP A 38 7.58 6.43 8.36
N THR A 39 6.78 5.36 8.36
CA THR A 39 5.33 5.44 8.16
C THR A 39 4.56 5.88 9.42
N GLN A 40 5.21 5.99 10.59
CA GLN A 40 4.51 6.30 11.85
C GLN A 40 4.03 7.74 11.95
N SER A 41 4.75 8.68 11.34
CA SER A 41 4.31 10.09 11.30
C SER A 41 3.06 10.23 10.44
N VAL A 42 2.08 11.01 10.90
CA VAL A 42 0.93 11.42 10.06
C VAL A 42 1.28 12.53 9.07
N GLU A 43 2.48 13.09 9.24
CA GLU A 43 3.10 14.04 8.31
C GLU A 43 3.88 13.29 7.24
N GLY A 44 4.03 13.90 6.06
CA GLY A 44 4.64 13.26 4.90
C GLY A 44 3.64 12.47 4.07
N GLY A 45 4.17 11.47 3.35
CA GLY A 45 3.44 10.77 2.30
C GLY A 45 3.15 11.69 1.10
N LYS A 46 2.76 11.07 -0.02
CA LYS A 46 2.31 11.76 -1.22
C LYS A 46 0.79 11.77 -1.28
N GLU A 47 0.23 12.96 -1.38
CA GLU A 47 -1.20 13.11 -1.70
C GLU A 47 -1.50 12.45 -3.04
N THR A 48 -2.35 11.43 -2.97
CA THR A 48 -2.67 10.55 -4.10
C THR A 48 -4.17 10.43 -4.20
N GLU A 49 -4.71 10.71 -5.38
CA GLU A 49 -6.11 10.50 -5.68
C GLU A 49 -6.44 9.01 -5.74
N THR A 50 -7.58 8.62 -5.19
CA THR A 50 -8.05 7.23 -5.24
C THR A 50 -8.19 6.74 -6.68
N GLN A 51 -8.61 7.60 -7.60
CA GLN A 51 -8.75 7.26 -9.02
C GLN A 51 -7.42 6.78 -9.62
N LYS A 52 -6.31 7.41 -9.26
CA LYS A 52 -4.98 6.98 -9.72
C LYS A 52 -4.62 5.56 -9.27
N ILE A 53 -5.07 5.15 -8.08
CA ILE A 53 -4.87 3.79 -7.57
C ILE A 53 -5.76 2.81 -8.33
N LEU A 54 -7.02 3.17 -8.60
CA LEU A 54 -7.94 2.35 -9.42
C LEU A 54 -7.39 2.15 -10.83
N ASP A 55 -6.82 3.20 -11.44
CA ASP A 55 -6.20 3.11 -12.77
C ASP A 55 -4.97 2.18 -12.77
N LEU A 56 -4.19 2.18 -11.69
CA LEU A 56 -3.07 1.24 -11.52
C LEU A 56 -3.55 -0.20 -11.33
N LEU A 57 -4.64 -0.41 -10.60
CA LEU A 57 -5.24 -1.73 -10.41
C LEU A 57 -5.74 -2.32 -11.73
N GLU A 58 -6.45 -1.54 -12.55
CA GLU A 58 -6.91 -2.01 -13.85
C GLU A 58 -5.73 -2.36 -14.78
N LYS A 59 -4.65 -1.57 -14.75
CA LYS A 59 -3.42 -1.88 -15.50
C LYS A 59 -2.74 -3.18 -15.06
N GLN A 60 -2.83 -3.52 -13.77
CA GLN A 60 -2.16 -4.70 -13.21
C GLN A 60 -3.04 -5.95 -13.14
N LYS A 61 -4.34 -5.82 -13.43
CA LYS A 61 -5.31 -6.91 -13.46
C LYS A 61 -4.85 -8.17 -14.19
N PRO A 62 -4.12 -8.12 -15.34
CA PRO A 62 -3.62 -9.32 -16.01
C PRO A 62 -2.67 -10.18 -15.15
N TYR A 63 -2.02 -9.59 -14.15
CA TYR A 63 -1.04 -10.29 -13.30
C TYR A 63 -1.64 -10.91 -12.05
N PHE A 64 -2.85 -10.48 -11.64
CA PHE A 64 -3.46 -10.96 -10.39
C PHE A 64 -3.91 -12.43 -10.47
N LYS A 65 -4.27 -12.93 -11.67
CA LYS A 65 -4.83 -14.28 -11.84
C LYS A 65 -5.98 -14.50 -10.83
N ASP A 66 -6.13 -15.71 -10.29
CA ASP A 66 -7.26 -16.08 -9.42
C ASP A 66 -7.08 -15.66 -7.94
N LYS A 67 -5.85 -15.39 -7.50
CA LYS A 67 -5.52 -15.19 -6.08
C LYS A 67 -4.91 -13.83 -5.75
N GLY A 68 -4.42 -13.10 -6.75
CA GLY A 68 -3.81 -11.78 -6.59
C GLY A 68 -4.83 -10.67 -6.39
N GLY A 69 -4.36 -9.43 -6.30
CA GLY A 69 -5.24 -8.27 -6.16
C GLY A 69 -4.58 -7.07 -5.49
N LEU A 70 -5.33 -6.38 -4.62
CA LEU A 70 -4.89 -5.19 -3.88
C LEU A 70 -4.62 -5.53 -2.41
N THR A 71 -3.47 -5.13 -1.87
CA THR A 71 -3.29 -4.98 -0.42
C THR A 71 -3.19 -3.50 -0.06
N VAL A 72 -3.91 -3.11 0.98
CA VAL A 72 -3.70 -1.82 1.65
C VAL A 72 -2.99 -2.11 2.96
N SER A 73 -1.81 -1.53 3.12
CA SER A 73 -0.88 -1.72 4.24
C SER A 73 -0.30 -0.33 4.61
N GLY A 74 0.86 -0.28 5.24
CA GLY A 74 1.56 0.95 5.60
C GLY A 74 1.73 1.10 7.10
N GLY A 75 1.49 2.30 7.59
CA GLY A 75 1.43 2.57 9.02
C GLY A 75 0.24 1.84 9.67
N GLU A 76 -0.93 2.48 9.71
CA GLU A 76 -2.19 1.87 10.11
C GLU A 76 -3.28 2.32 9.12
N PRO A 77 -3.68 1.44 8.17
CA PRO A 77 -4.65 1.77 7.13
C PRO A 77 -6.11 1.78 7.60
#